data_AF-A0A965B1P7-F1
#
_entry.id   AF-A0A965B1P7-F1
#
_cell.length_a   1.000
_cell.length_b   1.000
_cell.length_c   1.000
_cell.angle_alpha   90.00
_cell.angle_beta   90.00
_cell.angle_gamma   90.00
#
_symmetry.space_group_name_H-M   'P 1'
#
loop_
_entity.id
_entity.type
_entity.pdbx_description
1 polymer ?
#
loop_
_entity_poly.entity_id
_entity_poly.type
_entity_poly.pdbx_seq_one_letter_code
_entity_poly.pdbx_strand_id
1 'polypeptide(L)' 'MRELTLIGLDVDGANIICEGGDPADKFLVRVDDRLRAAIRGDRARLGQSPREEVKAVLRPRDIQARIRAGASVE' A
#
# COMPACT_ATOMS: atom_id res chain seq x y z
N MET A 1 -11.40 -6.41 16.00
CA MET A 1 -11.58 -6.58 14.54
C MET A 1 -12.56 -7.72 14.37
N ARG A 2 -13.61 -7.59 13.56
CA ARG A 2 -14.53 -8.71 13.30
C ARG A 2 -14.00 -9.52 12.12
N GLU A 3 -14.09 -10.83 12.25
CA GLU A 3 -13.64 -11.77 11.21
C GLU A 3 -14.75 -11.98 10.18
N LEU A 4 -14.36 -12.20 8.93
CA LEU A 4 -15.25 -12.47 7.82
C LEU A 4 -14.87 -13.81 7.20
N THR A 5 -15.88 -14.62 6.85
CA THR A 5 -15.69 -15.89 6.16
C THR A 5 -15.94 -15.69 4.67
N LEU A 6 -14.98 -16.07 3.83
CA LEU A 6 -15.17 -16.05 2.38
C LEU A 6 -16.06 -17.21 1.97
N ILE A 7 -17.24 -16.91 1.41
CA ILE A 7 -18.24 -17.91 1.03
C ILE A 7 -18.33 -18.14 -0.48
N GLY A 8 -17.85 -17.19 -1.30
CA GLY A 8 -17.88 -17.38 -2.74
C GLY A 8 -17.35 -16.21 -3.56
N LEU A 9 -17.53 -16.34 -4.87
CA LEU A 9 -17.24 -15.33 -5.89
C LEU A 9 -18.56 -14.87 -6.51
N ASP A 10 -18.63 -13.61 -6.86
CA ASP A 10 -19.70 -13.06 -7.68
C ASP A 10 -19.62 -13.57 -9.13
N VAL A 11 -20.73 -13.51 -9.87
CA VAL A 11 -20.87 -14.15 -11.19
C VAL A 11 -19.87 -13.62 -12.24
N ASP A 12 -19.54 -12.34 -12.16
CA ASP A 12 -18.54 -11.69 -13.02
C ASP A 12 -17.10 -11.89 -12.54
N GLY A 13 -16.92 -12.49 -11.36
CA GLY A 13 -15.62 -12.64 -10.69
C GLY A 13 -14.94 -11.35 -10.26
N ALA A 14 -15.65 -10.22 -10.38
CA ALA A 14 -15.19 -8.91 -9.96
C ALA A 14 -15.26 -8.71 -8.45
N ASN A 15 -16.06 -9.51 -7.74
CA ASN A 15 -16.27 -9.40 -6.30
C ASN A 15 -16.15 -10.76 -5.63
N ILE A 16 -15.65 -10.79 -4.39
CA ILE A 16 -15.79 -11.92 -3.49
C ILE A 16 -16.93 -11.64 -2.51
N ILE A 17 -17.64 -12.70 -2.14
CA ILE A 17 -18.73 -12.66 -1.18
C ILE A 17 -18.19 -13.17 0.14
N CYS A 18 -18.32 -12.33 1.17
CA CYS A 18 -17.92 -12.64 2.53
C CYS A 18 -19.14 -12.61 3.45
N GLU A 19 -19.15 -13.46 4.46
CA GLU A 19 -20.15 -13.50 5.52
C GLU A 19 -19.53 -13.04 6.83
N GLY A 20 -20.30 -12.27 7.61
CA GLY A 20 -19.92 -11.85 8.95
C GLY A 20 -20.09 -12.96 9.99
N GLY A 21 -19.97 -12.59 11.27
CA GLY A 21 -20.29 -13.50 12.37
C GLY A 21 -21.78 -13.89 12.43
N ASP A 22 -22.63 -13.14 11.74
CA ASP A 22 -24.05 -13.45 11.57
C ASP A 22 -24.32 -13.77 10.08
N PRO A 23 -25.03 -14.88 9.75
CA PRO A 23 -25.20 -15.32 8.37
C PRO A 23 -26.04 -14.39 7.49
N ALA A 24 -26.75 -13.44 8.11
CA ALA A 24 -27.49 -12.39 7.42
C ALA A 24 -26.56 -11.25 6.92
N ASP A 25 -25.38 -11.09 7.53
CA ASP A 25 -24.42 -10.05 7.17
C ASP A 25 -23.53 -10.51 6.01
N LYS A 26 -23.98 -10.25 4.78
CA LYS A 26 -23.21 -10.51 3.57
C LYS A 26 -22.54 -9.24 3.06
N PHE A 27 -21.26 -9.35 2.77
CA PHE A 27 -20.41 -8.27 2.27
C PHE A 27 -19.86 -8.63 0.90
N LEU A 28 -19.94 -7.68 -0.02
CA LEU A 28 -19.26 -7.76 -1.31
C LEU A 28 -17.94 -7.00 -1.21
N VAL A 29 -16.85 -7.69 -1.53
CA VAL A 29 -15.52 -7.09 -1.57
C VAL A 29 -15.01 -7.14 -2.99
N ARG A 30 -14.71 -5.98 -3.56
CA ARG A 30 -14.19 -5.88 -4.93
C ARG A 30 -12.78 -6.45 -5.04
N VAL A 31 -12.55 -7.22 -6.10
CA VAL A 31 -11.25 -7.78 -6.47
C VAL A 31 -10.43 -6.72 -7.20
N ASP A 32 -9.97 -5.73 -6.43
CA ASP A 32 -9.07 -4.68 -6.89
C ASP A 32 -7.59 -5.08 -6.76
N ASP A 33 -6.69 -4.32 -7.39
CA ASP A 33 -5.25 -4.50 -7.31
C ASP A 33 -4.73 -4.56 -5.87
N ARG A 34 -5.34 -3.79 -4.94
CA ARG A 34 -4.96 -3.84 -3.52
C ARG A 34 -5.24 -5.21 -2.89
N LEU A 35 -6.38 -5.83 -3.20
CA LEU A 35 -6.72 -7.17 -2.70
C LEU A 35 -5.82 -8.22 -3.36
N ARG A 36 -5.58 -8.11 -4.68
CA ARG A 36 -4.65 -8.99 -5.40
C ARG A 36 -3.23 -8.93 -4.85
N ALA A 37 -2.72 -7.73 -4.55
CA ALA A 37 -1.41 -7.54 -3.92
C ALA A 37 -1.34 -8.16 -2.53
N ALA A 38 -2.38 -7.99 -1.72
CA ALA A 38 -2.47 -8.60 -0.39
C ALA A 38 -2.48 -10.14 -0.44
N ILE A 39 -3.24 -10.74 -1.36
CA ILE A 39 -3.33 -12.20 -1.55
C ILE A 39 -2.03 -12.79 -2.10
N ARG A 40 -1.38 -12.14 -3.07
CA ARG A 40 -0.10 -12.58 -3.65
C ARG A 40 1.03 -12.61 -2.61
N GLY A 41 0.80 -12.08 -1.40
CA GLY A 41 1.83 -11.98 -0.38
C GLY A 41 2.83 -10.87 -0.70
N ASP A 42 2.46 -9.90 -1.54
CA ASP A 42 3.23 -8.67 -1.78
C ASP A 42 3.11 -7.76 -0.54
N ARG A 43 3.59 -8.28 0.59
CA ARG A 43 3.90 -7.49 1.79
C ARG A 43 5.01 -6.48 1.53
N ALA A 44 5.63 -6.51 0.34
CA ALA A 44 6.66 -5.57 -0.06
C ALA A 44 6.12 -4.14 -0.27
N ARG A 45 4.80 -3.90 -0.37
CA ARG A 45 4.36 -2.53 -0.68
C ARG A 45 3.08 -1.98 -0.06
N LEU A 46 2.44 -2.67 0.89
CA LEU A 46 1.30 -2.08 1.63
C LEU A 46 1.70 -0.95 2.61
N GLY A 47 3.00 -0.61 2.70
CA GLY A 47 3.53 0.53 3.45
C GLY A 47 4.22 1.60 2.60
N GLN A 48 4.26 1.46 1.27
CA GLN A 48 4.69 2.56 0.39
C GLN A 48 3.46 3.19 -0.25
N SER A 49 2.71 3.93 0.57
CA SER A 49 2.19 5.20 0.08
C SER A 49 3.29 5.85 -0.73
N PRO A 50 3.04 6.47 -1.90
CA PRO A 50 3.96 7.47 -2.40
C PRO A 50 4.01 8.55 -1.33
N ARG A 51 4.90 8.39 -0.34
CA ARG A 51 5.50 9.49 0.37
C ARG A 51 6.17 10.26 -0.74
N GLU A 52 5.40 11.19 -1.28
CA GLU A 52 5.84 12.56 -1.48
C GLU A 52 7.34 12.59 -1.66
N GLU A 53 7.75 12.63 -2.91
CA GLU A 53 9.09 12.99 -3.35
C GLU A 53 9.66 13.99 -2.36
N VAL A 54 10.45 13.49 -1.39
CA VAL A 54 11.16 14.36 -0.48
C VAL A 54 12.17 15.00 -1.40
N LYS A 55 11.80 16.19 -1.90
CA LYS A 55 12.65 17.12 -2.61
C LYS A 55 14.02 16.95 -2.01
N ALA A 56 14.96 16.46 -2.82
CA ALA A 56 16.27 16.02 -2.41
C ALA A 56 16.87 16.97 -1.36
N VAL A 57 16.64 16.69 -0.08
CA VAL A 57 17.42 17.27 1.00
C VAL A 57 18.75 16.56 0.84
N LEU A 58 19.70 17.32 0.30
CA LEU A 58 21.06 16.86 0.05
C LEU A 58 21.53 16.09 1.28
N ARG A 59 22.01 14.87 1.06
CA ARG A 59 22.48 14.04 2.18
C ARG A 59 23.66 14.79 2.82
N PRO A 60 23.92 14.59 4.12
CA PRO A 60 25.03 15.26 4.81
C PRO A 60 26.38 15.12 4.08
N ARG A 61 26.60 13.98 3.39
CA ARG A 61 27.76 13.74 2.53
C ARG A 61 27.82 14.66 1.31
N ASP A 62 26.70 14.89 0.63
CA ASP A 62 26.63 15.77 -0.53
C ASP A 62 26.82 17.23 -0.14
N ILE A 63 26.29 17.63 1.03
CA ILE A 63 26.56 18.96 1.62
C ILE A 63 28.07 19.12 1.87
N GLN A 64 28.70 18.14 2.53
CA GLN A 64 30.14 18.16 2.80
C GLN A 64 31.00 18.17 1.53
N ALA A 65 30.58 17.44 0.49
CA ALA A 65 31.27 17.42 -0.80
C ALA A 65 31.20 18.77 -1.50
N ARG A 66 30.03 19.42 -1.48
CA ARG A 66 29.85 20.77 -2.05
C ARG A 66 30.68 21.82 -1.29
N ILE A 67 30.72 21.76 0.04
CA ILE A 67 31.56 22.64 0.85
C ILE A 67 33.05 22.45 0.50
N ARG A 68 33.53 21.20 0.41
CA ARG A 68 34.92 20.92 0.00
C ARG A 68 35.23 21.36 -1.43
N ALA A 69 34.25 21.31 -2.32
CA ALA A 69 34.38 21.77 -3.70
C ALA A 69 34.31 23.30 -3.84
N GLY A 70 34.22 24.05 -2.73
CA GLY A 70 34.21 25.51 -2.74
C GLY A 70 32.85 26.13 -3.06
N ALA A 71 31.75 25.39 -2.89
CA ALA A 71 30.41 25.99 -2.99
C ALA A 71 30.21 26.98 -1.83
N SER A 72 30.06 28.26 -2.17
CA SER A 72 29.78 29.33 -1.20
C SER A 72 28.34 29.23 -0.70
N VAL A 73 28.13 29.48 0.60
CA VAL A 73 26.81 29.55 1.23
C VAL A 73 26.42 31.02 1.27
N GLU A 74 25.59 31.44 0.31
CA GLU A 74 24.77 32.67 0.45
C GLU A 74 23.39 32.28 1.01
#